data_AF-T1H597-F1
#
_entry.id   AF-T1H597-F1
#
_cell.length_a   1.000
_cell.length_b   1.000
_cell.length_c   1.000
_cell.angle_alpha   90.00
_cell.angle_beta   90.00
_cell.angle_gamma   90.00
#
_symmetry.space_group_name_H-M   'P 1'
#
loop_
_entity.id
_entity.type
_entity.pdbx_description
1 polymer ?
#
loop_
_entity_poly.entity_id
_entity_poly.type
_entity_poly.pdbx_seq_one_letter_code
_entity_poly.pdbx_strand_id
1 'polypeptide(L)' 'MIQELVTIFASVGFIGYLIYLYFTWNFNYWKAKGVQGPEPVFFKGNFPNIVSREENMVYDIDDIYNLKK' A
#
# COMPACT_ATOMS: atom_id res chain seq x y z
N MET A 1 -2.77 34.15 12.54
CA MET A 1 -2.23 33.11 13.45
C MET A 1 -3.13 31.87 13.54
N ILE A 2 -4.27 31.86 14.27
CA ILE A 2 -5.08 30.62 14.40
C ILE A 2 -5.60 30.12 13.05
N GLN A 3 -6.17 31.00 12.22
CA GLN A 3 -6.67 30.64 10.89
C GLN A 3 -5.58 30.04 9.99
N GLU A 4 -4.38 30.64 9.99
CA GLU A 4 -3.24 30.18 9.20
C GLU A 4 -2.79 28.77 9.64
N LEU A 5 -2.73 28.53 10.95
CA LEU A 5 -2.39 27.21 11.50
C LEU A 5 -3.40 26.16 11.06
N VAL A 6 -4.70 26.46 11.15
CA VAL A 6 -5.77 25.55 10.69
C VAL A 6 -5.62 25.24 9.20
N THR A 7 -5.34 26.24 8.37
CA THR A 7 -5.12 26.04 6.93
C THR A 7 -3.92 25.13 6.66
N ILE A 8 -2.79 25.33 7.35
CA ILE A 8 -1.60 24.50 7.18
C ILE A 8 -1.91 23.04 7.53
N PHE A 9 -2.55 22.77 8.67
CA PHE A 9 -2.89 21.41 9.06
C PHE A 9 -3.86 20.74 8.08
N ALA A 10 -4.88 21.47 7.61
CA ALA A 10 -5.82 20.96 6.61
C ALA A 10 -5.11 20.63 5.29
N SER A 11 -4.21 21.50 4.81
CA SER A 11 -3.43 21.25 3.59
C SER A 11 -2.51 20.04 3.73
N VAL A 12 -1.79 19.90 4.84
CA VAL A 12 -0.94 18.72 5.09
C VAL A 12 -1.77 17.44 5.15
N GLY A 13 -2.91 17.47 5.85
CA GLY A 13 -3.84 16.33 5.90
C GLY A 13 -4.39 15.97 4.53
N PHE A 14 -4.77 16.96 3.73
CA PHE A 14 -5.27 16.75 2.37
C PHE A 14 -4.19 16.15 1.46
N ILE A 15 -2.96 16.65 1.50
CA ILE A 15 -1.83 16.08 0.75
C ILE A 15 -1.58 14.62 1.19
N GLY A 16 -1.57 14.36 2.50
CA GLY A 16 -1.42 13.00 3.03
C GLY A 16 -2.52 12.05 2.55
N TYR A 17 -3.78 12.52 2.50
CA TYR A 17 -4.90 11.76 1.97
C TYR A 17 -4.74 11.45 0.48
N LEU A 18 -4.32 12.43 -0.34
CA LEU A 18 -4.05 12.21 -1.76
C LEU A 18 -2.93 11.20 -1.98
N ILE A 19 -1.86 11.26 -1.18
CA ILE A 19 -0.78 10.29 -1.20
C ILE A 19 -1.34 8.89 -0.87
N TYR A 20 -2.12 8.76 0.21
CA TYR A 20 -2.75 7.50 0.57
C TYR A 20 -3.59 6.90 -0.57
N LEU A 21 -4.45 7.72 -1.20
CA LEU A 21 -5.24 7.28 -2.35
C LEU A 21 -4.35 6.85 -3.53
N TYR A 22 -3.33 7.63 -3.88
CA TYR A 22 -2.43 7.30 -4.97
C TYR A 22 -1.72 5.94 -4.77
N PHE A 23 -1.29 5.63 -3.54
CA PHE A 23 -0.66 4.36 -3.25
C PHE A 23 -1.65 3.18 -3.21
N THR A 24 -2.89 3.40 -2.79
CA THR A 24 -3.88 2.33 -2.57
C THR A 24 -4.88 2.12 -3.71
N TRP A 25 -4.98 3.04 -4.68
CA TRP A 25 -6.02 3.00 -5.73
C TRP A 25 -6.04 1.71 -6.57
N ASN A 26 -4.90 1.06 -6.78
CA ASN A 26 -4.76 -0.12 -7.61
C ASN A 26 -4.82 -1.44 -6.83
N PHE A 27 -4.95 -1.41 -5.50
CA PHE A 27 -4.92 -2.61 -4.66
C PHE A 27 -5.98 -3.66 -5.03
N ASN A 28 -7.14 -3.19 -5.51
CA ASN A 28 -8.25 -4.06 -5.90
C ASN A 28 -8.27 -4.42 -7.39
N TYR A 29 -7.31 -3.95 -8.21
CA TYR A 29 -7.33 -4.15 -9.66
C TYR A 29 -7.36 -5.63 -10.05
N TRP A 30 -6.46 -6.44 -9.48
CA TRP A 30 -6.35 -7.87 -9.77
C TRP A 30 -7.46 -8.69 -9.10
N LYS A 31 -7.86 -8.29 -7.89
CA LYS A 31 -8.99 -8.87 -7.16
C LYS A 31 -10.29 -8.75 -7.96
N ALA A 32 -10.55 -7.58 -8.58
CA ALA A 32 -11.70 -7.35 -9.44
C ALA A 32 -11.70 -8.21 -10.71
N LYS A 33 -10.53 -8.72 -11.13
CA LYS A 33 -10.37 -9.63 -12.28
C LYS A 33 -10.38 -11.11 -11.88
N GLY A 34 -10.67 -11.44 -10.62
CA GLY A 34 -10.63 -12.82 -10.12
C GLY A 34 -9.23 -13.40 -9.97
N VAL A 35 -8.19 -12.56 -10.04
CA VAL A 35 -6.81 -12.98 -9.78
C VAL A 35 -6.57 -12.88 -8.28
N GLN A 36 -6.50 -14.04 -7.63
CA GLN A 36 -6.09 -14.14 -6.23
C GLN A 36 -4.63 -13.72 -6.08
N GLY A 37 -4.35 -12.99 -5.00
CA GLY A 37 -3.02 -12.55 -4.62
C GLY A 37 -3.02 -12.12 -3.15
N PRO A 38 -1.84 -11.86 -2.57
CA PRO A 38 -1.71 -11.42 -1.19
C PRO A 38 -2.35 -10.05 -1.00
N GLU A 39 -2.82 -9.78 0.22
CA GLU A 39 -3.36 -8.48 0.55
C GLU A 39 -2.24 -7.42 0.58
N PRO A 40 -2.34 -6.36 -0.26
CA PRO A 40 -1.34 -5.31 -0.28
C PRO A 40 -1.37 -4.50 1.02
N VAL A 41 -0.18 -4.23 1.56
CA VAL A 41 -0.03 -3.41 2.77
C VAL A 41 0.36 -1.99 2.39
N PHE A 42 -0.22 -0.98 3.05
CA PHE A 42 0.14 0.43 2.81
C PHE A 42 1.65 0.63 2.99
N PHE A 43 2.30 1.35 2.05
CA PHE A 43 3.76 1.47 1.85
C PHE A 43 4.54 0.22 1.43
N LYS A 44 4.10 -0.97 1.79
CA LYS A 44 4.81 -2.24 1.50
C LYS A 44 4.35 -2.92 0.20
N GLY A 45 3.13 -2.63 -0.26
CA GLY A 45 2.52 -3.31 -1.41
C GLY A 45 2.38 -4.81 -1.16
N ASN A 46 2.60 -5.60 -2.22
CA ASN A 46 2.50 -7.07 -2.20
C ASN A 46 3.81 -7.77 -1.79
N PHE A 47 4.91 -7.02 -1.66
CA PHE A 47 6.26 -7.55 -1.39
C PHE A 47 6.83 -6.90 -0.12
N PRO A 48 6.30 -7.24 1.07
CA PRO A 48 6.67 -6.57 2.30
C PRO A 48 8.15 -6.68 2.63
N ASN A 49 8.81 -7.77 2.21
CA ASN A 49 10.21 -8.04 2.53
C ASN A 49 11.20 -7.22 1.70
N ILE A 50 10.77 -6.61 0.58
CA ILE A 50 11.56 -5.58 -0.11
C ILE A 50 11.79 -4.37 0.81
N VAL A 51 10.79 -4.03 1.63
CA VAL A 51 10.82 -2.87 2.52
C VAL A 51 11.37 -3.24 3.90
N SER A 52 10.86 -4.30 4.53
CA SER A 52 11.27 -4.71 5.88
C SER A 52 12.66 -5.34 5.90
N ARG A 53 13.09 -6.01 4.82
CA ARG A 53 14.32 -6.80 4.73
C ARG A 53 14.42 -7.91 5.79
N GLU A 54 13.28 -8.41 6.26
CA GLU A 54 13.23 -9.51 7.24
C GLU A 54 13.66 -10.84 6.59
N GLU A 55 13.32 -11.03 5.32
CA GLU A 55 13.79 -12.15 4.49
C GLU A 55 14.04 -11.72 3.03
N ASN A 56 14.48 -12.67 2.20
CA ASN A 56 14.64 -12.43 0.77
C ASN A 56 13.27 -12.29 0.09
N MET A 57 13.11 -11.27 -0.77
CA MET A 57 11.89 -11.05 -1.56
C MET A 57 11.44 -12.25 -2.42
N VAL A 58 12.32 -13.22 -2.67
CA VAL A 58 11.98 -14.47 -3.35
C VAL A 58 10.92 -15.26 -2.57
N TYR A 59 10.92 -15.18 -1.23
CA TYR A 59 9.91 -15.84 -0.41
C TYR A 59 8.53 -15.17 -0.53
N ASP A 60 8.46 -13.83 -0.64
CA ASP A 60 7.21 -13.13 -0.99
C ASP A 60 6.62 -13.66 -2.32
N ILE A 61 7.48 -13.93 -3.31
CA ILE A 61 7.06 -14.47 -4.60
C ILE A 61 6.57 -15.91 -4.45
N ASP A 62 7.32 -16.75 -3.73
CA ASP A 62 6.95 -18.14 -3.48
C ASP A 62 5.58 -18.25 -2.79
N ASP A 63 5.34 -17.42 -1.77
CA ASP A 63 4.06 -17.32 -1.08
C ASP A 63 2.91 -16.99 -2.06
N ILE A 64 3.11 -16.03 -2.97
CA ILE A 64 2.10 -15.68 -4.00
C ILE A 64 1.70 -16.90 -4.83
N TYR A 65 2.66 -17.75 -5.21
CA TYR A 65 2.38 -18.96 -5.98
C TYR A 65 1.76 -20.08 -5.12
N ASN A 66 2.14 -20.15 -3.85
CA ASN A 66 1.66 -21.15 -2.92
C ASN A 66 0.28 -20.82 -2.32
N LEU A 67 -0.21 -19.56 -2.40
CA LEU A 67 -1.57 -19.15 -2.01
C LEU A 67 -2.70 -19.95 -2.67
N LYS A 68 -2.41 -20.70 -3.75
CA LYS A 68 -3.38 -21.50 -4.51
C LYS A 68 -3.52 -22.96 -4.07
N LYS A 69 -2.72 -23.46 -3.13
CA LYS A 69 -2.82 -24.82 -2.60
C LYS A 69 -3.63 -24.88 -1.32
#